data_AF-A0A6A4ZRA4-F1
#
_entry.id   AF-A0A6A4ZRA4-F1
#
_cell.length_a   1.000
_cell.length_b   1.000
_cell.length_c   1.000
_cell.angle_alpha   90.00
_cell.angle_beta   90.00
_cell.angle_gamma   90.00
#
_symmetry.space_group_name_H-M   'P 1'
#
loop_
_entity.id
_entity.type
_entity.pdbx_description
1 polymer ?
#
loop_
_entity_poly.entity_id
_entity_poly.type
_entity_poly.pdbx_seq_one_letter_code
_entity_poly.pdbx_strand_id
1 'polypeptide(L)'
;MVKKRGVVTAQVPSEASSSKKHRGDDGTSSGPSVSPAKKKDAVHAYPIAAAPVAAVVAPSTSVLRDLILNVQRGQLDAVVKTLNEFRTGVLVDETTGEVSSTCPLLQAYLQISPQSEPLVDLWGSALWLEDKSRQIIPVVMELLTFVFQYLRVQSPAVAETVALHVLKTKMELISKQLSWSDKPHVEHATLALCTSMVTLHPRVAREFVRLFDFTAKAFDKLCVRRSKPFDVVVLSRPPRQINVRHAFVQLILALATTDDQHIRRFALKGDGIAHALFKSIDDDTYEDVTLILSTLAAAVLASTDVRGKRAVYSSFAISQLVKLIDSSDARIVALGTQTLDALFFHDEALYRVSQAATLAHLEPVTSPDDTSSSSETGAMKVLLKLLASFDLTATMAHPTREALLFRFVSTYPALIVVVFQSFHAVMEPRPSYKWFAAASFVLKALRLPLTALSETSSNDGQYLMEAPLVKLVWPLGMQKKDLSKAVQHTDLLVVHTALNLLLVVLMRAAALM
;
A
#
# COMPACT_ATOMS: atom_id res chain seq x y z
N MET A 1 -5.74 -62.80 -19.16
CA MET A 1 -4.47 -62.04 -19.23
C MET A 1 -4.48 -61.02 -18.09
N VAL A 2 -3.55 -61.20 -17.15
CA VAL A 2 -3.44 -60.51 -15.86
C VAL A 2 -2.11 -59.76 -15.82
N LYS A 3 -2.05 -58.69 -15.01
CA LYS A 3 -0.88 -57.90 -14.50
C LYS A 3 -0.82 -56.48 -15.08
N LYS A 4 -0.53 -55.41 -14.33
CA LYS A 4 -0.02 -55.30 -12.94
C LYS A 4 -0.19 -53.86 -12.44
N ARG A 5 -0.46 -53.74 -11.12
CA ARG A 5 -0.11 -52.58 -10.27
C ARG A 5 1.40 -52.51 -10.02
N GLY A 6 1.89 -51.31 -9.70
CA GLY A 6 3.16 -50.99 -9.01
C GLY A 6 3.42 -49.49 -9.17
N VAL A 7 3.25 -48.60 -8.19
CA VAL A 7 4.05 -48.35 -6.96
C VAL A 7 5.53 -48.13 -7.24
N VAL A 8 6.08 -47.02 -6.70
CA VAL A 8 7.46 -46.73 -6.22
C VAL A 8 7.76 -45.25 -6.49
N THR A 9 8.35 -44.39 -5.65
CA THR A 9 8.58 -44.23 -4.18
C THR A 9 9.07 -42.78 -4.04
N ALA A 10 8.76 -42.11 -2.93
CA ALA A 10 9.44 -40.87 -2.53
C ALA A 10 10.84 -41.17 -1.98
N GLN A 11 11.82 -40.33 -2.32
CA GLN A 11 13.16 -40.35 -1.72
C GLN A 11 13.37 -39.11 -0.84
N VAL A 12 13.66 -39.38 0.43
CA VAL A 12 14.20 -38.48 1.45
C VAL A 12 15.72 -38.39 1.27
N PRO A 13 16.37 -37.23 1.47
CA PRO A 13 17.79 -37.19 1.79
C PRO A 13 18.01 -37.13 3.30
N SER A 14 18.74 -38.14 3.76
CA SER A 14 19.27 -38.36 5.11
C SER A 14 20.18 -37.22 5.58
N GLU A 15 20.06 -36.92 6.87
CA GLU A 15 21.07 -36.28 7.70
C GLU A 15 22.38 -37.09 7.66
N ALA A 16 23.52 -36.39 7.65
CA ALA A 16 24.82 -36.95 7.93
C ALA A 16 25.54 -36.05 8.95
N SER A 17 25.63 -36.58 10.17
CA SER A 17 26.45 -36.10 11.27
C SER A 17 27.94 -36.23 10.97
N SER A 18 28.73 -35.23 11.31
CA SER A 18 30.18 -35.35 11.48
C SER A 18 30.59 -34.67 12.78
N SER A 19 30.97 -35.50 13.74
CA SER A 19 31.56 -35.12 15.02
C SER A 19 33.07 -34.98 14.86
N LYS A 20 33.65 -33.87 15.35
CA LYS A 20 35.00 -33.91 15.91
C LYS A 20 35.18 -32.85 17.01
N LYS A 21 35.97 -33.26 17.99
CA LYS A 21 35.98 -32.89 19.41
C LYS A 21 37.39 -32.40 19.75
N HIS A 22 37.53 -31.29 20.47
CA HIS A 22 38.55 -31.07 21.52
C HIS A 22 38.25 -29.77 22.30
N ARG A 23 37.88 -29.88 23.59
CA ARG A 23 38.68 -29.60 24.83
C ARG A 23 39.03 -28.11 24.97
N GLY A 24 38.46 -27.36 25.93
CA GLY A 24 38.65 -27.40 27.41
C GLY A 24 39.46 -26.13 27.77
N ASP A 25 39.28 -25.34 28.82
CA ASP A 25 38.65 -25.45 30.15
C ASP A 25 38.28 -24.05 30.69
N ASP A 26 37.33 -24.06 31.62
CA ASP A 26 37.18 -23.28 32.87
C ASP A 26 37.32 -21.76 32.96
N GLY A 27 36.33 -21.15 33.63
CA GLY A 27 36.43 -19.81 34.21
C GLY A 27 35.09 -19.21 34.66
N THR A 28 34.63 -19.61 35.84
CA THR A 28 33.53 -19.07 36.66
C THR A 28 33.26 -17.56 36.56
N SER A 29 31.98 -17.15 36.49
CA SER A 29 31.28 -16.46 37.59
C SER A 29 29.95 -15.81 37.17
N SER A 30 29.10 -15.65 38.17
CA SER A 30 27.67 -15.37 38.22
C SER A 30 27.23 -13.90 38.03
N GLY A 31 26.01 -13.72 37.51
CA GLY A 31 25.15 -12.52 37.67
C GLY A 31 24.96 -11.70 36.39
N PRO A 32 23.74 -11.20 36.11
CA PRO A 32 23.32 -10.02 36.86
C PRO A 32 21.80 -9.93 37.15
N SER A 33 21.47 -9.29 38.26
CA SER A 33 20.19 -8.59 38.41
C SER A 33 20.41 -7.33 39.26
N VAL A 34 19.51 -6.37 39.09
CA VAL A 34 19.29 -5.15 39.86
C VAL A 34 19.88 -3.87 39.25
N SER A 35 18.94 -3.07 38.71
CA SER A 35 19.03 -1.63 38.46
C SER A 35 19.39 -0.84 39.73
N PRO A 36 19.90 0.40 39.60
CA PRO A 36 19.18 1.46 40.31
C PRO A 36 19.15 2.85 39.64
N ALA A 37 17.99 3.48 39.82
CA ALA A 37 17.72 4.82 40.35
C ALA A 37 18.59 6.05 39.99
N LYS A 38 17.84 7.05 39.50
CA LYS A 38 18.02 8.51 39.54
C LYS A 38 18.74 9.12 40.77
N LYS A 39 19.61 10.10 40.51
CA LYS A 39 19.79 11.41 41.20
C LYS A 39 20.69 12.28 40.29
N LYS A 40 20.19 13.37 39.69
CA LYS A 40 20.13 14.78 40.13
C LYS A 40 21.49 15.41 40.51
N ASP A 41 21.71 16.58 39.88
CA ASP A 41 22.68 17.66 40.13
C ASP A 41 23.92 17.64 39.21
N ALA A 42 24.50 18.74 38.73
CA ALA A 42 24.09 20.13 38.51
C ALA A 42 25.24 20.77 37.69
N VAL A 43 24.92 21.68 36.78
CA VAL A 43 25.74 22.80 36.27
C VAL A 43 27.08 22.47 35.57
N HIS A 44 27.15 22.70 34.25
CA HIS A 44 28.03 23.73 33.67
C HIS A 44 27.64 24.01 32.21
N ALA A 45 26.96 25.14 32.01
CA ALA A 45 26.74 25.73 30.70
C ALA A 45 28.07 26.34 30.20
N TYR A 46 28.64 25.75 29.16
CA TYR A 46 29.56 26.44 28.27
C TYR A 46 28.80 26.76 26.98
N PRO A 47 28.82 28.02 26.49
CA PRO A 47 28.28 28.32 25.19
C PRO A 47 29.21 27.68 24.15
N ILE A 48 28.75 26.61 23.50
CA ILE A 48 29.37 26.16 22.26
C ILE A 48 29.03 27.25 21.24
N ALA A 49 30.02 28.10 20.97
CA ALA A 49 29.97 29.11 19.93
C ALA A 49 29.43 28.46 18.65
N ALA A 50 28.41 29.10 18.07
CA ALA A 50 27.91 28.78 16.75
C ALA A 50 29.11 28.75 15.79
N ALA A 51 29.44 27.57 15.29
CA ALA A 51 30.42 27.43 14.24
C ALA A 51 29.97 28.30 13.05
N PRO A 52 30.88 29.06 12.43
CA PRO A 52 30.51 29.95 11.35
C PRO A 52 29.91 29.13 10.21
N VAL A 53 28.80 29.65 9.70
CA VAL A 53 28.14 29.26 8.45
C VAL A 53 29.20 28.84 7.44
N ALA A 54 29.15 27.57 7.03
CA ALA A 54 30.05 27.01 6.04
C ALA A 54 30.08 27.92 4.81
N ALA A 55 31.30 28.25 4.39
CA ALA A 55 31.60 29.16 3.30
C ALA A 55 30.77 28.85 2.05
N VAL A 56 30.21 29.91 1.46
CA VAL A 56 29.60 29.91 0.13
C VAL A 56 30.66 29.42 -0.86
N VAL A 57 30.53 28.19 -1.33
CA VAL A 57 31.40 27.58 -2.34
C VAL A 57 31.16 28.33 -3.66
N ALA A 58 32.22 28.96 -4.18
CA ALA A 58 32.21 29.58 -5.51
C ALA A 58 31.81 28.54 -6.57
N PRO A 59 31.04 28.90 -7.61
CA PRO A 59 30.65 27.96 -8.65
C PRO A 59 31.91 27.47 -9.36
N SER A 60 32.19 26.18 -9.25
CA SER A 60 33.33 25.54 -9.93
C SER A 60 33.03 25.48 -11.43
N THR A 61 33.27 26.58 -12.14
CA THR A 61 33.23 26.68 -13.60
C THR A 61 34.10 25.60 -14.27
N SER A 62 35.11 25.09 -13.56
CA SER A 62 35.90 23.92 -13.95
C SER A 62 35.05 22.65 -14.14
N VAL A 63 34.13 22.33 -13.23
CA VAL A 63 33.30 21.10 -13.29
C VAL A 63 32.42 21.10 -14.55
N LEU A 64 31.84 22.25 -14.90
CA LEU A 64 31.02 22.38 -16.10
C LEU A 64 31.85 22.24 -17.38
N ARG A 65 33.02 22.89 -17.41
CA ARG A 65 33.97 22.79 -18.53
C ARG A 65 34.45 21.34 -18.70
N ASP A 66 34.82 20.69 -17.62
CA ASP A 66 35.36 19.34 -17.63
C ASP A 66 34.29 18.32 -18.03
N LEU A 67 33.04 18.49 -17.58
CA LEU A 67 31.92 17.67 -18.04
C LEU A 67 31.74 17.74 -19.56
N ILE A 68 31.64 18.95 -20.11
CA ILE A 68 31.44 19.16 -21.56
C ILE A 68 32.61 18.56 -22.36
N LEU A 69 33.85 18.81 -21.93
CA LEU A 69 35.04 18.28 -22.60
C LEU A 69 35.15 16.77 -22.51
N ASN A 70 34.85 16.17 -21.35
CA ASN A 70 34.98 14.73 -21.16
C ASN A 70 33.88 13.95 -21.91
N VAL A 71 32.66 14.50 -21.99
CA VAL A 71 31.59 13.94 -22.82
C VAL A 71 32.00 13.94 -24.30
N GLN A 72 32.61 15.02 -24.79
CA GLN A 72 33.11 15.10 -26.17
C GLN A 72 34.29 14.14 -26.44
N ARG A 73 35.17 13.94 -25.44
CA ARG A 73 36.35 13.08 -25.57
C ARG A 73 36.06 11.58 -25.47
N GLY A 74 34.85 11.17 -25.07
CA GLY A 74 34.49 9.76 -25.01
C GLY A 74 35.22 9.00 -23.89
N GLN A 75 35.59 9.65 -22.78
CA GLN A 75 36.33 9.01 -21.69
C GLN A 75 35.41 8.64 -20.53
N LEU A 76 35.02 7.35 -20.45
CA LEU A 76 33.99 6.87 -19.51
C LEU A 76 34.27 7.25 -18.05
N ASP A 77 35.45 6.91 -17.52
CA ASP A 77 35.78 7.15 -16.10
C ASP A 77 35.83 8.64 -15.76
N ALA A 78 36.36 9.47 -16.68
CA ALA A 78 36.41 10.91 -16.52
C ALA A 78 35.00 11.55 -16.54
N VAL A 79 34.11 11.04 -17.40
CA VAL A 79 32.70 11.45 -17.44
C VAL A 79 31.99 11.05 -16.14
N VAL A 80 32.15 9.82 -15.66
CA VAL A 80 31.55 9.36 -14.40
C VAL A 80 32.02 10.24 -13.23
N LYS A 81 33.32 10.54 -13.15
CA LYS A 81 33.88 11.39 -12.12
C LYS A 81 33.27 12.80 -12.14
N THR A 82 33.28 13.45 -13.30
CA THR A 82 32.75 14.83 -13.46
C THR A 82 31.24 14.91 -13.25
N LEU A 83 30.47 13.91 -13.65
CA LEU A 83 29.04 13.82 -13.35
C LEU A 83 28.77 13.75 -11.84
N ASN A 84 29.57 12.98 -11.10
CA ASN A 84 29.44 12.91 -9.65
C ASN A 84 29.83 14.22 -8.97
N GLU A 85 30.91 14.86 -9.41
CA GLU A 85 31.30 16.19 -8.92
C GLU A 85 30.19 17.23 -9.17
N PHE A 86 29.61 17.23 -10.38
CA PHE A 86 28.46 18.08 -10.70
C PHE A 86 27.29 17.79 -9.76
N ARG A 87 26.90 16.52 -9.62
CA ARG A 87 25.82 16.11 -8.72
C ARG A 87 26.05 16.58 -7.28
N THR A 88 27.26 16.46 -6.76
CA THR A 88 27.59 16.92 -5.40
C THR A 88 27.59 18.43 -5.25
N GLY A 89 27.85 19.17 -6.33
CA GLY A 89 27.84 20.64 -6.33
C GLY A 89 26.46 21.27 -6.47
N VAL A 90 25.41 20.49 -6.78
CA VAL A 90 24.04 21.02 -6.83
C VAL A 90 23.53 21.31 -5.42
N LEU A 91 23.07 22.54 -5.20
CA LEU A 91 22.47 22.97 -3.94
C LEU A 91 21.03 22.45 -3.85
N VAL A 92 20.79 21.58 -2.87
CA VAL A 92 19.50 20.93 -2.60
C VAL A 92 19.08 21.26 -1.17
N ASP A 93 17.82 21.60 -0.97
CA ASP A 93 17.23 21.77 0.35
C ASP A 93 17.22 20.41 1.08
N GLU A 94 17.82 20.35 2.27
CA GLU A 94 17.96 19.11 3.02
C GLU A 94 16.62 18.57 3.56
N THR A 95 15.62 19.44 3.73
CA THR A 95 14.30 19.08 4.26
C THR A 95 13.38 18.53 3.18
N THR A 96 13.34 19.18 2.02
CA THR A 96 12.44 18.79 0.92
C THR A 96 13.12 17.87 -0.09
N GLY A 97 14.45 17.88 -0.15
CA GLY A 97 15.21 17.21 -1.19
C GLY A 97 15.05 17.86 -2.58
N GLU A 98 14.41 19.03 -2.68
CA GLU A 98 14.27 19.79 -3.91
C GLU A 98 15.47 20.73 -4.13
N VAL A 99 15.79 20.99 -5.40
CA VAL A 99 16.83 21.93 -5.78
C VAL A 99 16.51 23.35 -5.35
N SER A 100 17.50 24.05 -4.81
CA SER A 100 17.39 25.48 -4.51
C SER A 100 17.16 26.29 -5.79
N SER A 101 16.13 27.15 -5.78
CA SER A 101 15.82 28.04 -6.90
C SER A 101 16.97 29.00 -7.25
N THR A 102 17.90 29.23 -6.33
CA THR A 102 19.07 30.11 -6.51
C THR A 102 20.38 29.33 -6.74
N CYS A 103 20.33 28.04 -7.08
CA CYS A 103 21.51 27.22 -7.30
C CYS A 103 22.44 27.81 -8.39
N PRO A 104 23.64 28.33 -8.02
CA PRO A 104 24.52 29.01 -8.98
C PRO A 104 25.09 28.07 -10.04
N LEU A 105 25.33 26.81 -9.68
CA LEU A 105 25.91 25.81 -10.58
C LEU A 105 24.93 25.44 -11.71
N LEU A 106 23.65 25.23 -11.38
CA LEU A 106 22.61 24.99 -12.39
C LEU A 106 22.32 26.24 -13.22
N GLN A 107 22.35 27.42 -12.61
CA GLN A 107 22.23 28.68 -13.34
C GLN A 107 23.33 28.80 -14.40
N ALA A 108 24.59 28.61 -14.01
CA ALA A 108 25.73 28.67 -14.92
C ALA A 108 25.68 27.57 -16.00
N TYR A 109 25.27 26.36 -15.62
CA TYR A 109 25.09 25.25 -16.57
C TYR A 109 24.05 25.58 -17.65
N LEU A 110 22.88 26.05 -17.24
CA LEU A 110 21.77 26.36 -18.15
C LEU A 110 22.00 27.64 -18.97
N GLN A 111 22.92 28.53 -18.55
CA GLN A 111 23.39 29.62 -19.41
C GLN A 111 24.24 29.11 -20.58
N ILE A 112 25.01 28.04 -20.37
CA ILE A 112 25.85 27.42 -21.41
C ILE A 112 25.03 26.47 -22.28
N SER A 113 24.14 25.70 -21.66
CA SER A 113 23.35 24.64 -22.27
C SER A 113 21.88 24.77 -21.83
N PRO A 114 21.11 25.68 -22.46
CA PRO A 114 19.74 25.99 -22.03
C PRO A 114 18.79 24.80 -22.07
N GLN A 115 19.04 23.82 -22.93
CA GLN A 115 18.20 22.62 -23.06
C GLN A 115 18.84 21.38 -22.43
N SER A 116 19.92 21.56 -21.66
CA SER A 116 20.66 20.47 -21.02
C SER A 116 21.18 19.42 -22.02
N GLU A 117 21.51 19.85 -23.24
CA GLU A 117 21.93 19.02 -24.37
C GLU A 117 23.03 18.00 -24.00
N PRO A 118 24.12 18.34 -23.27
CA PRO A 118 25.15 17.38 -22.88
C PRO A 118 24.63 16.17 -22.10
N LEU A 119 23.64 16.36 -21.21
CA LEU A 119 23.06 15.26 -20.42
C LEU A 119 22.10 14.43 -21.28
N VAL A 120 21.31 15.08 -22.13
CA VAL A 120 20.34 14.42 -23.02
C VAL A 120 21.05 13.63 -24.13
N ASP A 121 22.14 14.15 -24.68
CA ASP A 121 22.95 13.52 -25.72
C ASP A 121 23.77 12.36 -25.18
N LEU A 122 24.29 12.49 -23.94
CA LEU A 122 24.97 11.39 -23.26
C LEU A 122 24.03 10.19 -23.09
N TRP A 123 22.72 10.42 -22.90
CA TRP A 123 21.71 9.37 -22.75
C TRP A 123 21.50 8.59 -24.05
N GLY A 124 22.08 7.38 -24.10
CA GLY A 124 22.04 6.51 -25.28
C GLY A 124 23.23 6.67 -26.23
N SER A 125 24.24 7.46 -25.86
CA SER A 125 25.51 7.60 -26.57
C SER A 125 26.37 6.32 -26.55
N ALA A 126 27.51 6.33 -27.25
CA ALA A 126 28.49 5.23 -27.18
C ALA A 126 28.96 4.95 -25.75
N LEU A 127 29.28 5.99 -24.98
CA LEU A 127 29.66 5.88 -23.56
C LEU A 127 28.58 5.20 -22.71
N TRP A 128 27.31 5.50 -23.01
CA TRP A 128 26.16 4.87 -22.33
C TRP A 128 26.10 3.36 -22.57
N LEU A 129 26.49 2.92 -23.77
CA LEU A 129 26.52 1.51 -24.14
C LEU A 129 27.76 0.81 -23.61
N GLU A 130 28.90 1.51 -23.54
CA GLU A 130 30.17 1.03 -22.97
C GLU A 130 30.09 0.79 -21.46
N ASP A 131 29.28 1.57 -20.74
CA ASP A 131 29.07 1.41 -19.31
C ASP A 131 28.30 0.12 -18.96
N LYS A 132 29.04 -0.98 -18.89
CA LYS A 132 28.53 -2.29 -18.45
C LYS A 132 28.07 -2.27 -17.00
N SER A 133 28.64 -1.39 -16.18
CA SER A 133 28.31 -1.25 -14.76
C SER A 133 27.01 -0.49 -14.52
N ARG A 134 26.57 0.29 -15.52
CA ARG A 134 25.36 1.13 -15.53
C ARG A 134 25.39 2.25 -14.48
N GLN A 135 26.59 2.68 -14.09
CA GLN A 135 26.81 3.73 -13.08
C GLN A 135 26.47 5.14 -13.59
N ILE A 136 26.56 5.40 -14.90
CA ILE A 136 26.21 6.72 -15.47
C ILE A 136 24.72 6.99 -15.31
N ILE A 137 23.91 5.95 -15.43
CA ILE A 137 22.46 6.07 -15.62
C ILE A 137 21.78 6.80 -14.46
N PRO A 138 21.92 6.37 -13.19
CA PRO A 138 21.26 7.04 -12.08
C PRO A 138 21.71 8.48 -11.92
N VAL A 139 23.01 8.74 -12.12
CA VAL A 139 23.59 10.08 -11.96
C VAL A 139 23.01 11.04 -13.01
N VAL A 140 22.91 10.61 -14.27
CA VAL A 140 22.29 11.42 -15.33
C VAL A 140 20.81 11.63 -15.08
N MET A 141 20.06 10.60 -14.67
CA MET A 141 18.63 10.74 -14.35
C MET A 141 18.40 11.72 -13.18
N GLU A 142 19.23 11.66 -12.14
CA GLU A 142 19.17 12.58 -10.99
C GLU A 142 19.54 14.02 -11.39
N LEU A 143 20.60 14.22 -12.17
CA LEU A 143 20.96 15.55 -12.67
C LEU A 143 19.87 16.15 -13.56
N LEU A 144 19.26 15.36 -14.45
CA LEU A 144 18.11 15.81 -15.24
C LEU A 144 16.90 16.14 -14.36
N THR A 145 16.67 15.37 -13.29
CA THR A 145 15.64 15.69 -12.29
C THR A 145 15.90 17.04 -11.65
N PHE A 146 17.15 17.32 -11.26
CA PHE A 146 17.54 18.61 -10.70
C PHE A 146 17.38 19.77 -11.70
N VAL A 147 17.77 19.55 -12.96
CA VAL A 147 17.56 20.51 -14.05
C VAL A 147 16.07 20.83 -14.21
N PHE A 148 15.19 19.82 -14.23
CA PHE A 148 13.76 20.04 -14.36
C PHE A 148 13.15 20.75 -13.15
N GLN A 149 13.56 20.40 -11.92
CA GLN A 149 13.12 21.11 -10.71
C GLN A 149 13.52 22.60 -10.76
N TYR A 150 14.75 22.90 -11.19
CA TYR A 150 15.22 24.27 -11.33
C TYR A 150 14.49 25.04 -12.45
N LEU A 151 14.38 24.44 -13.64
CA LEU A 151 13.70 25.05 -14.79
C LEU A 151 12.19 25.24 -14.54
N ARG A 152 11.55 24.36 -13.75
CA ARG A 152 10.14 24.52 -13.34
C ARG A 152 9.89 25.88 -12.67
N VAL A 153 10.86 26.37 -11.90
CA VAL A 153 10.76 27.65 -11.20
C VAL A 153 11.24 28.80 -12.08
N GLN A 154 12.36 28.62 -12.79
CA GLN A 154 13.03 29.71 -13.49
C GLN A 154 12.55 29.94 -14.93
N SER A 155 12.22 28.87 -15.66
CA SER A 155 11.80 28.93 -17.06
C SER A 155 10.92 27.74 -17.45
N PRO A 156 9.62 27.76 -17.06
CA PRO A 156 8.71 26.63 -17.26
C PRO A 156 8.55 26.20 -18.73
N ALA A 157 8.56 27.17 -19.67
CA ALA A 157 8.42 26.89 -21.10
C ALA A 157 9.63 26.11 -21.67
N VAL A 158 10.84 26.40 -21.17
CA VAL A 158 12.04 25.64 -21.53
C VAL A 158 11.96 24.24 -20.92
N ALA A 159 11.56 24.12 -19.65
CA ALA A 159 11.35 22.84 -18.99
C ALA A 159 10.40 21.92 -19.79
N GLU A 160 9.27 22.47 -20.23
CA GLU A 160 8.29 21.76 -21.07
C GLU A 160 8.93 21.28 -22.39
N THR A 161 9.65 22.16 -23.08
CA THR A 161 10.26 21.85 -24.38
C THR A 161 11.28 20.72 -24.27
N VAL A 162 12.16 20.79 -23.27
CA VAL A 162 13.17 19.77 -23.00
C VAL A 162 12.52 18.45 -22.61
N ALA A 163 11.52 18.46 -21.73
CA ALA A 163 10.84 17.24 -21.31
C ALA A 163 10.12 16.56 -22.48
N LEU A 164 9.44 17.31 -23.35
CA LEU A 164 8.82 16.77 -24.56
C LEU A 164 9.86 16.16 -25.51
N HIS A 165 11.03 16.77 -25.65
CA HIS A 165 12.12 16.22 -26.45
C HIS A 165 12.64 14.90 -25.86
N VAL A 166 12.88 14.84 -24.54
CA VAL A 166 13.30 13.62 -23.84
C VAL A 166 12.27 12.51 -24.02
N LEU A 167 10.99 12.78 -23.80
CA LEU A 167 9.94 11.76 -23.96
C LEU A 167 9.88 11.20 -25.38
N LYS A 168 10.00 12.06 -26.40
CA LYS A 168 9.93 11.61 -27.80
C LYS A 168 11.15 10.83 -28.25
N THR A 169 12.33 11.11 -27.69
CA THR A 169 13.59 10.52 -28.17
C THR A 169 14.11 9.39 -27.28
N LYS A 170 13.73 9.35 -25.99
CA LYS A 170 14.30 8.44 -25.00
C LYS A 170 13.29 7.47 -24.38
N MET A 171 12.02 7.45 -24.78
CA MET A 171 11.00 6.58 -24.17
C MET A 171 11.38 5.09 -24.15
N GLU A 172 11.96 4.57 -25.23
CA GLU A 172 12.41 3.17 -25.26
C GLU A 172 13.48 2.88 -24.19
N LEU A 173 14.39 3.84 -23.96
CA LEU A 173 15.41 3.72 -22.92
C LEU A 173 14.80 3.83 -21.53
N ILE A 174 13.83 4.72 -21.32
CA ILE A 174 13.06 4.82 -20.06
C ILE A 174 12.40 3.47 -19.75
N SER A 175 11.65 2.91 -20.70
CA SER A 175 10.98 1.62 -20.55
C SER A 175 11.97 0.49 -20.27
N LYS A 176 13.13 0.48 -20.94
CA LYS A 176 14.19 -0.51 -20.72
C LYS A 176 14.79 -0.39 -19.31
N GLN A 177 15.10 0.82 -18.85
CA GLN A 177 15.68 1.07 -17.53
C GLN A 177 14.77 0.62 -16.39
N LEU A 178 13.47 0.88 -16.53
CA LEU A 178 12.42 0.46 -15.59
C LEU A 178 12.15 -1.06 -15.60
N SER A 179 12.75 -1.80 -16.53
CA SER A 179 12.67 -3.26 -16.57
C SER A 179 13.82 -3.98 -15.87
N TRP A 180 14.89 -3.27 -15.50
CA TRP A 180 16.11 -3.84 -14.93
C TRP A 180 16.01 -4.12 -13.43
N SER A 181 15.36 -5.24 -13.10
CA SER A 181 15.08 -5.62 -11.70
C SER A 181 16.27 -5.91 -10.81
N ASP A 182 17.44 -6.13 -11.39
CA ASP A 182 18.71 -6.29 -10.69
C ASP A 182 19.36 -4.94 -10.32
N LYS A 183 18.84 -3.81 -10.82
CA LYS A 183 19.40 -2.46 -10.66
C LYS A 183 18.39 -1.47 -10.06
N PRO A 184 18.01 -1.60 -8.78
CA PRO A 184 16.97 -0.76 -8.15
C PRO A 184 17.30 0.74 -8.13
N HIS A 185 18.58 1.11 -8.09
CA HIS A 185 19.01 2.52 -8.18
C HIS A 185 18.70 3.15 -9.55
N VAL A 186 18.79 2.37 -10.64
CA VAL A 186 18.39 2.84 -11.98
C VAL A 186 16.88 3.03 -12.02
N GLU A 187 16.11 2.06 -11.52
CA GLU A 187 14.65 2.13 -11.51
C GLU A 187 14.17 3.35 -10.71
N HIS A 188 14.71 3.55 -9.51
CA HIS A 188 14.40 4.69 -8.66
C HIS A 188 14.69 6.02 -9.35
N ALA A 189 15.91 6.20 -9.87
CA ALA A 189 16.31 7.47 -10.49
C ALA A 189 15.49 7.77 -11.75
N THR A 190 15.16 6.73 -12.52
CA THR A 190 14.30 6.85 -13.73
C THR A 190 12.86 7.21 -13.34
N LEU A 191 12.30 6.61 -12.30
CA LEU A 191 10.97 6.96 -11.78
C LEU A 191 10.94 8.40 -11.26
N ALA A 192 11.96 8.82 -10.50
CA ALA A 192 12.07 10.19 -10.01
C ALA A 192 12.12 11.21 -11.17
N LEU A 193 12.87 10.92 -12.23
CA LEU A 193 12.89 11.73 -13.45
C LEU A 193 11.51 11.77 -14.13
N CYS A 194 10.83 10.62 -14.26
CA CYS A 194 9.49 10.57 -14.83
C CYS A 194 8.51 11.43 -14.02
N THR A 195 8.52 11.32 -12.70
CA THR A 195 7.71 12.14 -11.79
C THR A 195 8.00 13.62 -11.99
N SER A 196 9.28 14.00 -12.06
CA SER A 196 9.67 15.38 -12.28
C SER A 196 9.16 15.91 -13.62
N MET A 197 9.26 15.14 -14.71
CA MET A 197 8.76 15.54 -16.03
C MET A 197 7.24 15.71 -16.06
N VAL A 198 6.48 14.73 -15.54
CA VAL A 198 5.00 14.78 -15.61
C VAL A 198 4.40 15.88 -14.73
N THR A 199 5.14 16.37 -13.72
CA THR A 199 4.71 17.49 -12.87
C THR A 199 5.06 18.88 -13.42
N LEU A 200 5.80 18.97 -14.55
CA LEU A 200 6.16 20.27 -15.15
C LEU A 200 4.97 20.97 -15.79
N HIS A 201 4.24 20.26 -16.65
CA HIS A 201 3.16 20.82 -17.45
C HIS A 201 2.20 19.72 -17.91
N PRO A 202 0.87 19.98 -17.94
CA PRO A 202 -0.12 18.99 -18.38
C PRO A 202 0.16 18.38 -19.75
N ARG A 203 0.74 19.14 -20.69
CA ARG A 203 1.10 18.63 -22.02
C ARG A 203 2.17 17.54 -21.97
N VAL A 204 3.17 17.69 -21.09
CA VAL A 204 4.22 16.69 -20.88
C VAL A 204 3.62 15.42 -20.30
N ALA A 205 2.75 15.55 -19.29
CA ALA A 205 2.07 14.42 -18.69
C ALA A 205 1.17 13.68 -19.68
N ARG A 206 0.43 14.39 -20.55
CA ARG A 206 -0.38 13.77 -21.63
C ARG A 206 0.49 12.99 -22.60
N GLU A 207 1.62 13.57 -23.00
CA GLU A 207 2.56 12.92 -23.92
C GLU A 207 3.22 11.69 -23.27
N PHE A 208 3.56 11.76 -21.97
CA PHE A 208 4.06 10.62 -21.21
C PHE A 208 3.04 9.48 -21.20
N VAL A 209 1.78 9.78 -20.84
CA VAL A 209 0.72 8.76 -20.81
C VAL A 209 0.47 8.14 -22.18
N ARG A 210 0.62 8.91 -23.25
CA ARG A 210 0.45 8.44 -24.64
C ARG A 210 1.59 7.50 -25.08
N LEU A 211 2.80 7.78 -24.64
CA LEU A 211 4.01 7.08 -25.10
C LEU A 211 4.42 5.91 -24.21
N PHE A 212 4.12 5.95 -22.92
CA PHE A 212 4.54 4.94 -21.95
C PHE A 212 3.63 3.70 -21.99
N ASP A 213 4.23 2.51 -22.02
CA ASP A 213 3.50 1.25 -21.98
C ASP A 213 3.20 0.81 -20.53
N PHE A 214 2.05 1.21 -20.02
CA PHE A 214 1.56 0.80 -18.70
C PHE A 214 1.12 -0.67 -18.64
N THR A 215 1.02 -1.37 -19.78
CA THR A 215 0.63 -2.78 -19.84
C THR A 215 1.84 -3.72 -19.74
N ALA A 216 3.05 -3.17 -19.77
CA ALA A 216 4.27 -3.94 -19.66
C ALA A 216 4.34 -4.67 -18.31
N LYS A 217 4.67 -5.98 -18.34
CA LYS A 217 4.87 -6.80 -17.13
C LYS A 217 5.94 -6.22 -16.17
N ALA A 218 6.87 -5.43 -16.69
CA ALA A 218 7.85 -4.72 -15.88
C ALA A 218 7.16 -3.71 -14.93
N PHE A 219 6.20 -2.95 -15.45
CA PHE A 219 5.43 -1.96 -14.69
C PHE A 219 4.65 -2.61 -13.54
N ASP A 220 3.97 -3.73 -13.81
CA ASP A 220 3.26 -4.53 -12.78
C ASP A 220 4.17 -5.02 -11.65
N LYS A 221 5.47 -5.18 -11.91
CA LYS A 221 6.46 -5.57 -10.91
C LYS A 221 6.97 -4.35 -10.12
N LEU A 222 7.08 -3.18 -10.73
CA LEU A 222 7.57 -1.96 -10.04
C LEU A 222 6.72 -1.61 -8.82
N CYS A 223 5.41 -1.79 -8.92
CA CYS A 223 4.49 -1.46 -7.84
C CYS A 223 4.73 -2.26 -6.54
N VAL A 224 5.48 -3.36 -6.53
CA VAL A 224 5.77 -4.13 -5.29
C VAL A 224 7.27 -4.18 -4.96
N ARG A 225 8.11 -3.50 -5.73
CA ARG A 225 9.57 -3.53 -5.53
C ARG A 225 9.99 -2.53 -4.48
N ARG A 226 10.48 -3.04 -3.36
CA ARG A 226 10.95 -2.24 -2.23
C ARG A 226 12.46 -2.11 -2.22
N SER A 227 12.93 -1.22 -1.35
CA SER A 227 14.35 -0.99 -1.11
C SER A 227 15.09 -2.29 -0.87
N LYS A 228 16.23 -2.46 -1.54
CA LYS A 228 17.33 -3.26 -1.01
C LYS A 228 18.26 -2.27 -0.30
N PRO A 229 18.85 -2.62 0.86
CA PRO A 229 19.98 -1.85 1.37
C PRO A 229 21.02 -1.77 0.25
N PHE A 230 21.36 -0.54 -0.17
CA PHE A 230 22.36 -0.29 -1.18
C PHE A 230 23.42 0.61 -0.54
N ASP A 231 24.57 0.03 -0.23
CA ASP A 231 25.74 0.79 0.15
C ASP A 231 26.19 1.60 -1.07
N VAL A 232 25.81 2.87 -1.10
CA VAL A 232 26.48 3.83 -1.97
C VAL A 232 27.87 4.03 -1.38
N VAL A 233 28.86 3.31 -1.90
CA VAL A 233 30.28 3.59 -1.68
C VAL A 233 30.61 4.92 -2.38
N VAL A 234 30.08 6.03 -1.88
CA VAL A 234 30.49 7.37 -2.27
C VAL A 234 30.76 8.14 -0.98
N LEU A 235 32.04 8.40 -0.78
CA LEU A 235 32.61 9.21 0.29
C LEU A 235 31.81 10.52 0.43
N SER A 236 31.40 10.85 1.66
CA SER A 236 30.93 12.17 2.14
C SER A 236 29.42 12.42 2.35
N ARG A 237 28.50 11.46 2.19
CA ARG A 237 27.11 11.58 2.69
C ARG A 237 26.62 10.25 3.29
N PRO A 238 25.72 10.27 4.31
CA PRO A 238 25.14 9.05 4.85
C PRO A 238 24.42 8.26 3.74
N PRO A 239 24.41 6.92 3.80
CA PRO A 239 23.78 6.08 2.79
C PRO A 239 22.31 6.46 2.64
N ARG A 240 21.93 6.95 1.45
CA ARG A 240 20.54 7.30 1.14
C ARG A 240 19.79 5.99 0.84
N GLN A 241 18.77 5.66 1.64
CA GLN A 241 17.96 4.47 1.39
C GLN A 241 17.13 4.67 0.12
N ILE A 242 17.46 3.92 -0.93
CA ILE A 242 16.74 3.96 -2.20
C ILE A 242 15.48 3.10 -2.07
N ASN A 243 14.30 3.69 -2.29
CA ASN A 243 13.04 2.97 -2.29
C ASN A 243 12.31 3.11 -3.62
N VAL A 244 12.38 2.07 -4.47
CA VAL A 244 11.70 2.02 -5.78
C VAL A 244 10.19 2.16 -5.63
N ARG A 245 9.60 1.55 -4.58
CA ARG A 245 8.18 1.64 -4.27
C ARG A 245 7.76 3.07 -3.99
N HIS A 246 8.54 3.81 -3.20
CA HIS A 246 8.28 5.22 -2.93
C HIS A 246 8.27 6.07 -4.22
N ALA A 247 9.30 5.92 -5.06
CA ALA A 247 9.36 6.65 -6.34
C ALA A 247 8.22 6.27 -7.29
N PHE A 248 7.80 5.00 -7.29
CA PHE A 248 6.62 4.54 -8.03
C PHE A 248 5.34 5.21 -7.51
N VAL A 249 5.13 5.22 -6.19
CA VAL A 249 3.97 5.88 -5.55
C VAL A 249 3.91 7.35 -5.94
N GLN A 250 5.04 8.08 -5.88
CA GLN A 250 5.11 9.48 -6.30
C GLN A 250 4.69 9.69 -7.76
N LEU A 251 5.16 8.85 -8.68
CA LEU A 251 4.80 8.95 -10.10
C LEU A 251 3.30 8.74 -10.31
N ILE A 252 2.73 7.69 -9.70
CA ILE A 252 1.32 7.37 -9.89
C ILE A 252 0.43 8.43 -9.24
N LEU A 253 0.78 8.94 -8.06
CA LEU A 253 0.06 10.04 -7.42
C LEU A 253 0.13 11.31 -8.27
N ALA A 254 1.29 11.68 -8.82
CA ALA A 254 1.43 12.84 -9.70
C ALA A 254 0.50 12.76 -10.93
N LEU A 255 0.32 11.57 -11.51
CA LEU A 255 -0.62 11.35 -12.61
C LEU A 255 -2.09 11.31 -12.14
N ALA A 256 -2.36 10.78 -10.95
CA ALA A 256 -3.70 10.64 -10.39
C ALA A 256 -4.28 11.98 -9.88
N THR A 257 -3.43 12.91 -9.46
CA THR A 257 -3.82 14.21 -8.90
C THR A 257 -3.63 15.39 -9.85
N THR A 258 -3.34 15.14 -11.12
CA THR A 258 -3.23 16.21 -12.11
C THR A 258 -4.59 16.88 -12.38
N ASP A 259 -4.56 18.16 -12.71
CA ASP A 259 -5.74 18.94 -13.10
C ASP A 259 -6.27 18.55 -14.49
N ASP A 260 -5.45 17.88 -15.30
CA ASP A 260 -5.82 17.39 -16.63
C ASP A 260 -6.84 16.24 -16.54
N GLN A 261 -8.06 16.50 -16.98
CA GLN A 261 -9.16 15.52 -16.91
C GLN A 261 -8.91 14.25 -17.74
N HIS A 262 -8.17 14.31 -18.85
CA HIS A 262 -7.90 13.12 -19.66
C HIS A 262 -6.95 12.17 -18.93
N ILE A 263 -5.88 12.71 -18.36
CA ILE A 263 -4.93 11.94 -17.58
C ILE A 263 -5.59 11.43 -16.31
N ARG A 264 -6.33 12.28 -15.60
CA ARG A 264 -7.03 11.89 -14.38
C ARG A 264 -8.02 10.76 -14.65
N ARG A 265 -8.82 10.84 -15.73
CA ARG A 265 -9.71 9.74 -16.15
C ARG A 265 -8.93 8.47 -16.51
N PHE A 266 -7.79 8.59 -17.18
CA PHE A 266 -6.93 7.44 -17.47
C PHE A 266 -6.40 6.79 -16.18
N ALA A 267 -6.02 7.60 -15.18
CA ALA A 267 -5.46 7.12 -13.94
C ALA A 267 -6.49 6.47 -13.02
N LEU A 268 -7.69 7.05 -12.94
CA LEU A 268 -8.75 6.68 -12.00
C LEU A 268 -9.83 5.74 -12.57
N LYS A 269 -9.78 5.36 -13.86
CA LYS A 269 -10.73 4.38 -14.43
C LYS A 269 -10.63 3.02 -13.73
N GLY A 270 -11.61 2.15 -13.96
CA GLY A 270 -11.54 0.75 -13.52
C GLY A 270 -10.28 0.08 -14.07
N ASP A 271 -9.52 -0.58 -13.19
CA ASP A 271 -8.19 -1.14 -13.46
C ASP A 271 -7.17 -0.12 -14.02
N GLY A 272 -7.37 1.17 -13.74
CA GLY A 272 -6.42 2.24 -14.03
C GLY A 272 -5.17 2.17 -13.14
N ILE A 273 -4.18 2.97 -13.45
CA ILE A 273 -2.86 2.92 -12.79
C ILE A 273 -2.92 3.23 -11.29
N ALA A 274 -3.91 4.01 -10.82
CA ALA A 274 -4.09 4.29 -9.39
C ALA A 274 -4.38 3.03 -8.56
N HIS A 275 -4.92 1.98 -9.19
CA HIS A 275 -5.17 0.70 -8.52
C HIS A 275 -3.89 0.04 -7.99
N ALA A 276 -2.77 0.25 -8.68
CA ALA A 276 -1.47 -0.30 -8.30
C ALA A 276 -0.92 0.29 -6.98
N LEU A 277 -1.46 1.42 -6.51
CA LEU A 277 -1.10 2.01 -5.22
C LEU A 277 -1.53 1.13 -4.05
N PHE A 278 -2.64 0.40 -4.16
CA PHE A 278 -3.12 -0.44 -3.05
C PHE A 278 -2.40 -1.79 -2.97
N LYS A 279 -1.77 -2.23 -4.06
CA LYS A 279 -1.14 -3.55 -4.13
C LYS A 279 0.03 -3.63 -3.15
N SER A 280 -0.05 -4.59 -2.22
CA SER A 280 0.93 -4.82 -1.16
C SER A 280 1.15 -3.60 -0.25
N ILE A 281 0.15 -2.73 -0.08
CA ILE A 281 0.24 -1.54 0.79
C ILE A 281 0.54 -1.88 2.26
N ASP A 282 0.27 -3.12 2.68
CA ASP A 282 0.58 -3.66 4.01
C ASP A 282 2.07 -3.76 4.35
N ASP A 283 2.92 -3.77 3.33
CA ASP A 283 4.38 -3.79 3.48
C ASP A 283 5.00 -2.37 3.33
N ASP A 284 4.20 -1.33 3.07
CA ASP A 284 4.70 0.03 2.87
C ASP A 284 5.01 0.73 4.22
N THR A 285 5.89 1.73 4.20
CA THR A 285 6.20 2.48 5.43
C THR A 285 5.03 3.37 5.84
N TYR A 286 5.01 3.80 7.11
CA TYR A 286 3.97 4.72 7.57
C TYR A 286 3.86 5.98 6.72
N GLU A 287 5.00 6.53 6.28
CA GLU A 287 5.07 7.73 5.44
C GLU A 287 4.46 7.47 4.05
N ASP A 288 4.74 6.32 3.43
CA ASP A 288 4.17 5.93 2.14
C ASP A 288 2.67 5.69 2.24
N VAL A 289 2.20 4.97 3.27
CA VAL A 289 0.77 4.76 3.52
C VAL A 289 0.05 6.08 3.74
N THR A 290 0.65 6.99 4.54
CA THR A 290 0.12 8.34 4.77
C THR A 290 0.01 9.10 3.46
N LEU A 291 1.08 9.10 2.66
CA LEU A 291 1.11 9.79 1.37
C LEU A 291 0.02 9.27 0.42
N ILE A 292 -0.13 7.95 0.28
CA ILE A 292 -1.15 7.33 -0.58
C ILE A 292 -2.56 7.70 -0.10
N LEU A 293 -2.88 7.42 1.16
CA LEU A 293 -4.26 7.52 1.66
C LEU A 293 -4.71 8.97 1.80
N SER A 294 -3.85 9.88 2.28
CA SER A 294 -4.20 11.30 2.39
C SER A 294 -4.38 11.96 1.02
N THR A 295 -3.50 11.66 0.06
CA THR A 295 -3.55 12.22 -1.29
C THR A 295 -4.79 11.73 -2.04
N LEU A 296 -5.10 10.42 -1.99
CA LEU A 296 -6.31 9.89 -2.61
C LEU A 296 -7.58 10.34 -1.89
N ALA A 297 -7.55 10.53 -0.57
CA ALA A 297 -8.68 11.09 0.15
C ALA A 297 -9.00 12.52 -0.35
N ALA A 298 -7.97 13.37 -0.45
CA ALA A 298 -8.14 14.75 -0.93
C ALA A 298 -8.51 14.84 -2.42
N ALA A 299 -7.87 14.05 -3.28
CA ALA A 299 -8.06 14.15 -4.73
C ALA A 299 -9.25 13.32 -5.27
N VAL A 300 -9.57 12.19 -4.63
CA VAL A 300 -10.57 11.23 -5.11
C VAL A 300 -11.78 11.18 -4.18
N LEU A 301 -11.62 10.89 -2.89
CA LEU A 301 -12.79 10.76 -1.98
C LEU A 301 -13.55 12.07 -1.79
N ALA A 302 -12.86 13.20 -1.73
CA ALA A 302 -13.50 14.51 -1.63
C ALA A 302 -14.15 14.98 -2.94
N SER A 303 -13.88 14.33 -4.08
CA SER A 303 -14.47 14.70 -5.37
C SER A 303 -15.99 14.44 -5.42
N THR A 304 -16.70 14.94 -6.43
CA THR A 304 -18.11 14.60 -6.66
C THR A 304 -18.29 13.39 -7.60
N ASP A 305 -17.22 12.87 -8.20
CA ASP A 305 -17.26 11.77 -9.16
C ASP A 305 -17.35 10.40 -8.45
N VAL A 306 -18.58 9.98 -8.15
CA VAL A 306 -18.86 8.69 -7.51
C VAL A 306 -18.33 7.50 -8.32
N ARG A 307 -18.31 7.59 -9.66
CA ARG A 307 -17.81 6.49 -10.51
C ARG A 307 -16.30 6.35 -10.38
N GLY A 308 -15.58 7.47 -10.46
CA GLY A 308 -14.13 7.53 -10.22
C GLY A 308 -13.76 7.04 -8.81
N LYS A 309 -14.50 7.47 -7.78
CA LYS A 309 -14.31 6.96 -6.42
C LYS A 309 -14.40 5.45 -6.34
N ARG A 310 -15.45 4.84 -6.91
CA ARG A 310 -15.66 3.39 -6.87
C ARG A 310 -14.65 2.59 -7.67
N ALA A 311 -14.14 3.16 -8.75
CA ALA A 311 -13.09 2.54 -9.55
C ALA A 311 -11.76 2.44 -8.77
N VAL A 312 -11.41 3.51 -8.05
CA VAL A 312 -10.20 3.56 -7.21
C VAL A 312 -10.37 2.70 -5.95
N TYR A 313 -11.42 2.97 -5.17
CA TYR A 313 -11.74 2.25 -3.92
C TYR A 313 -12.51 0.95 -4.16
N SER A 314 -12.15 0.23 -5.21
CA SER A 314 -12.73 -1.05 -5.59
C SER A 314 -12.66 -2.11 -4.48
N SER A 315 -13.36 -3.24 -4.66
CA SER A 315 -13.25 -4.39 -3.72
C SER A 315 -11.81 -4.88 -3.53
N PHE A 316 -10.93 -4.74 -4.53
CA PHE A 316 -9.52 -5.05 -4.36
C PHE A 316 -8.83 -4.04 -3.43
N ALA A 317 -9.02 -2.74 -3.66
CA ALA A 317 -8.43 -1.71 -2.80
C ALA A 317 -8.87 -1.89 -1.35
N ILE A 318 -10.17 -2.14 -1.13
CA ILE A 318 -10.72 -2.43 0.19
C ILE A 318 -10.07 -3.68 0.81
N SER A 319 -9.89 -4.76 0.06
CA SER A 319 -9.24 -5.96 0.62
C SER A 319 -7.78 -5.71 1.01
N GLN A 320 -7.07 -4.82 0.31
CA GLN A 320 -5.73 -4.38 0.71
C GLN A 320 -5.78 -3.45 1.94
N LEU A 321 -6.76 -2.54 2.03
CA LEU A 321 -6.94 -1.66 3.20
C LEU A 321 -7.23 -2.45 4.48
N VAL A 322 -7.98 -3.55 4.40
CA VAL A 322 -8.24 -4.43 5.55
C VAL A 322 -6.94 -5.06 6.08
N LYS A 323 -5.93 -5.28 5.23
CA LYS A 323 -4.63 -5.77 5.71
C LYS A 323 -3.88 -4.75 6.56
N LEU A 324 -4.09 -3.45 6.34
CA LEU A 324 -3.47 -2.40 7.17
C LEU A 324 -3.91 -2.48 8.63
N ILE A 325 -5.11 -3.02 8.88
CA ILE A 325 -5.67 -3.21 10.22
C ILE A 325 -4.89 -4.27 11.02
N ASP A 326 -4.10 -5.11 10.36
CA ASP A 326 -3.24 -6.13 10.99
C ASP A 326 -1.82 -5.64 11.24
N SER A 327 -1.49 -4.40 10.83
CA SER A 327 -0.15 -3.88 10.98
C SER A 327 0.28 -3.83 12.44
N SER A 328 1.57 -4.09 12.69
CA SER A 328 2.17 -3.89 14.01
C SER A 328 2.34 -2.41 14.35
N ASP A 329 2.33 -1.52 13.35
CA ASP A 329 2.38 -0.07 13.56
C ASP A 329 0.96 0.47 13.79
N ALA A 330 0.68 0.89 15.03
CA ALA A 330 -0.61 1.45 15.42
C ALA A 330 -1.00 2.69 14.59
N ARG A 331 -0.04 3.43 14.04
CA ARG A 331 -0.31 4.59 13.20
C ARG A 331 -0.84 4.18 11.84
N ILE A 332 -0.34 3.08 11.27
CA ILE A 332 -0.87 2.49 10.02
C ILE A 332 -2.28 1.94 10.25
N VAL A 333 -2.51 1.26 11.38
CA VAL A 333 -3.85 0.77 11.76
C VAL A 333 -4.85 1.91 11.87
N ALA A 334 -4.46 3.04 12.48
CA ALA A 334 -5.30 4.22 12.60
C ALA A 334 -5.69 4.81 11.22
N LEU A 335 -4.72 4.94 10.30
CA LEU A 335 -4.98 5.42 8.93
C LEU A 335 -5.88 4.47 8.13
N GLY A 336 -5.64 3.17 8.23
CA GLY A 336 -6.49 2.15 7.61
C GLY A 336 -7.92 2.22 8.12
N THR A 337 -8.09 2.34 9.45
CA THR A 337 -9.40 2.47 10.10
C THR A 337 -10.11 3.75 9.67
N GLN A 338 -9.44 4.90 9.71
CA GLN A 338 -9.99 6.17 9.27
C GLN A 338 -10.46 6.13 7.80
N THR A 339 -9.71 5.47 6.93
CA THR A 339 -10.08 5.31 5.53
C THR A 339 -11.30 4.41 5.37
N LEU A 340 -11.36 3.28 6.07
CA LEU A 340 -12.53 2.40 6.07
C LEU A 340 -13.78 3.11 6.63
N ASP A 341 -13.62 3.97 7.64
CA ASP A 341 -14.69 4.78 8.21
C ASP A 341 -15.31 5.73 7.19
N ALA A 342 -14.47 6.43 6.44
CA ALA A 342 -14.91 7.27 5.33
C ALA A 342 -15.59 6.47 4.19
N LEU A 343 -15.23 5.21 4.01
CA LEU A 343 -15.79 4.35 2.96
C LEU A 343 -17.12 3.70 3.35
N PHE A 344 -17.36 3.37 4.63
CA PHE A 344 -18.49 2.52 5.03
C PHE A 344 -19.38 3.07 6.16
N PHE A 345 -18.87 3.95 7.02
CA PHE A 345 -19.52 4.26 8.29
C PHE A 345 -19.93 5.73 8.46
N HIS A 346 -19.26 6.68 7.80
CA HIS A 346 -19.70 8.08 7.79
C HIS A 346 -21.07 8.25 7.10
N ASP A 347 -21.74 9.38 7.34
CA ASP A 347 -23.07 9.67 6.75
C ASP A 347 -23.04 9.74 5.23
N GLU A 348 -22.01 10.35 4.66
CA GLU A 348 -21.79 10.44 3.22
C GLU A 348 -20.82 9.36 2.68
N ALA A 349 -20.75 8.21 3.36
CA ALA A 349 -19.80 7.16 3.00
C ALA A 349 -20.11 6.53 1.63
N LEU A 350 -19.04 6.25 0.87
CA LEU A 350 -19.14 5.78 -0.52
C LEU A 350 -19.95 4.48 -0.71
N TYR A 351 -19.86 3.59 0.29
CA TYR A 351 -20.47 2.28 0.32
C TYR A 351 -21.51 2.14 1.43
N ARG A 352 -22.08 3.26 1.91
CA ARG A 352 -23.23 3.21 2.81
C ARG A 352 -24.44 2.64 2.07
N VAL A 353 -25.20 1.80 2.78
CA VAL A 353 -26.39 1.14 2.25
C VAL A 353 -27.54 1.32 3.24
N SER A 354 -28.76 1.49 2.74
CA SER A 354 -29.95 1.56 3.59
C SER A 354 -30.24 0.22 4.28
N GLN A 355 -30.87 0.27 5.47
CA GLN A 355 -31.28 -0.95 6.18
C GLN A 355 -32.35 -1.73 5.42
N ALA A 356 -33.22 -1.05 4.66
CA ALA A 356 -34.18 -1.70 3.77
C ALA A 356 -33.47 -2.59 2.73
N ALA A 357 -32.39 -2.08 2.10
CA ALA A 357 -31.63 -2.86 1.14
C ALA A 357 -30.88 -4.05 1.79
N THR A 358 -30.38 -3.92 3.03
CA THR A 358 -29.74 -5.04 3.75
C THR A 358 -30.75 -6.11 4.15
N LEU A 359 -31.98 -5.72 4.53
CA LEU A 359 -33.08 -6.63 4.83
C LEU A 359 -33.58 -7.37 3.59
N ALA A 360 -33.73 -6.68 2.45
CA ALA A 360 -34.11 -7.32 1.18
C ALA A 360 -33.15 -8.44 0.75
N HIS A 361 -31.87 -8.39 1.19
CA HIS A 361 -30.92 -9.48 0.95
C HIS A 361 -31.25 -10.78 1.70
N LEU A 362 -32.06 -10.72 2.76
CA LEU A 362 -32.49 -11.90 3.52
C LEU A 362 -33.57 -12.70 2.79
N GLU A 363 -34.29 -12.08 1.87
CA GLU A 363 -35.40 -12.68 1.15
C GLU A 363 -34.90 -13.56 0.00
N PRO A 364 -35.56 -14.70 -0.28
CA PRO A 364 -35.31 -15.44 -1.51
C PRO A 364 -35.72 -14.56 -2.70
N VAL A 365 -34.77 -14.28 -3.59
CA VAL A 365 -34.97 -13.46 -4.81
C VAL A 365 -36.17 -14.00 -5.59
N THR A 366 -37.33 -13.40 -5.35
CA THR A 366 -38.57 -13.69 -6.05
C THR A 366 -38.90 -12.40 -6.77
N SER A 367 -38.53 -12.37 -8.05
CA SER A 367 -38.52 -11.20 -8.95
C SER A 367 -37.47 -10.11 -8.64
N PRO A 368 -36.74 -9.62 -9.65
CA PRO A 368 -35.91 -8.43 -9.51
C PRO A 368 -36.83 -7.21 -9.54
N ASP A 369 -37.40 -6.82 -8.40
CA ASP A 369 -38.02 -5.51 -8.31
C ASP A 369 -36.91 -4.45 -8.27
N ASP A 370 -36.95 -3.55 -9.26
CA ASP A 370 -36.02 -2.44 -9.52
C ASP A 370 -36.12 -1.31 -8.47
N THR A 371 -36.37 -1.63 -7.20
CA THR A 371 -36.50 -0.62 -6.11
C THR A 371 -35.15 -0.22 -5.52
N SER A 372 -34.09 -1.00 -5.69
CA SER A 372 -32.74 -0.56 -5.30
C SER A 372 -32.14 0.34 -6.37
N SER A 373 -31.72 1.54 -5.97
CA SER A 373 -30.96 2.40 -6.88
C SER A 373 -29.72 1.64 -7.36
N SER A 374 -29.38 1.73 -8.65
CA SER A 374 -28.18 1.07 -9.22
C SER A 374 -26.89 1.36 -8.45
N SER A 375 -26.87 2.51 -7.75
CA SER A 375 -25.80 2.92 -6.84
C SER A 375 -25.70 2.02 -5.61
N GLU A 376 -26.80 1.79 -4.89
CA GLU A 376 -26.85 0.95 -3.69
C GLU A 376 -26.58 -0.51 -4.00
N THR A 377 -27.07 -1.03 -5.14
CA THR A 377 -26.78 -2.42 -5.56
C THR A 377 -25.27 -2.65 -5.70
N GLY A 378 -24.54 -1.66 -6.23
CA GLY A 378 -23.08 -1.70 -6.33
C GLY A 378 -22.40 -1.69 -4.96
N ALA A 379 -22.86 -0.83 -4.05
CA ALA A 379 -22.32 -0.75 -2.69
C ALA A 379 -22.57 -2.02 -1.88
N MET A 380 -23.78 -2.57 -1.98
CA MET A 380 -24.13 -3.84 -1.37
C MET A 380 -23.21 -4.97 -1.85
N LYS A 381 -22.97 -5.09 -3.16
CA LYS A 381 -22.05 -6.11 -3.71
C LYS A 381 -20.65 -6.01 -3.12
N VAL A 382 -20.13 -4.80 -2.95
CA VAL A 382 -18.81 -4.57 -2.34
C VAL A 382 -18.81 -4.98 -0.87
N LEU A 383 -19.85 -4.59 -0.13
CA LEU A 383 -20.01 -4.91 1.29
C LEU A 383 -20.13 -6.43 1.52
N LEU A 384 -20.98 -7.11 0.74
CA LEU A 384 -21.13 -8.58 0.80
C LEU A 384 -19.80 -9.29 0.49
N LYS A 385 -19.08 -8.85 -0.54
CA LYS A 385 -17.78 -9.42 -0.91
C LYS A 385 -16.73 -9.21 0.19
N LEU A 386 -16.73 -8.04 0.82
CA LEU A 386 -15.86 -7.75 1.96
C LEU A 386 -16.19 -8.67 3.14
N LEU A 387 -17.45 -8.73 3.58
CA LEU A 387 -17.85 -9.57 4.72
C LEU A 387 -17.58 -11.06 4.48
N ALA A 388 -17.81 -11.54 3.26
CA ALA A 388 -17.49 -12.92 2.88
C ALA A 388 -15.97 -13.20 2.84
N SER A 389 -15.12 -12.17 2.72
CA SER A 389 -13.67 -12.32 2.68
C SER A 389 -13.00 -12.43 4.06
N PHE A 390 -13.73 -12.13 5.15
CA PHE A 390 -13.21 -12.32 6.50
C PHE A 390 -13.05 -13.80 6.81
N ASP A 391 -11.80 -14.22 7.00
CA ASP A 391 -11.47 -15.55 7.50
C ASP A 391 -11.59 -15.57 9.03
N LEU A 392 -12.23 -16.61 9.57
CA LEU A 392 -12.40 -16.78 11.01
C LEU A 392 -11.06 -16.84 11.74
N THR A 393 -10.09 -17.59 11.20
CA THR A 393 -8.79 -17.79 11.88
C THR A 393 -8.06 -16.46 12.00
N ALA A 394 -8.01 -15.69 10.91
CA ALA A 394 -7.36 -14.40 10.89
C ALA A 394 -8.12 -13.34 11.72
N THR A 395 -9.46 -13.37 11.71
CA THR A 395 -10.29 -12.47 12.53
C THR A 395 -10.06 -12.71 14.02
N MET A 396 -9.93 -13.97 14.43
CA MET A 396 -9.68 -14.33 15.84
C MET A 396 -8.22 -14.11 16.26
N ALA A 397 -7.29 -14.02 15.31
CA ALA A 397 -5.89 -13.71 15.59
C ALA A 397 -5.66 -12.20 15.84
N HIS A 398 -6.50 -11.33 15.26
CA HIS A 398 -6.33 -9.88 15.31
C HIS A 398 -7.56 -9.19 15.94
N PRO A 399 -7.46 -8.69 17.19
CA PRO A 399 -8.57 -8.00 17.86
C PRO A 399 -9.14 -6.81 17.07
N THR A 400 -8.30 -6.14 16.28
CA THR A 400 -8.69 -5.03 15.41
C THR A 400 -9.60 -5.48 14.26
N ARG A 401 -9.38 -6.67 13.68
CA ARG A 401 -10.29 -7.27 12.70
C ARG A 401 -11.60 -7.70 13.33
N GLU A 402 -11.56 -8.32 14.51
CA GLU A 402 -12.77 -8.68 15.25
C GLU A 402 -13.62 -7.43 15.53
N ALA A 403 -12.99 -6.34 15.99
CA ALA A 403 -13.67 -5.06 16.24
C ALA A 403 -14.28 -4.46 14.96
N LEU A 404 -13.56 -4.48 13.84
CA LEU A 404 -14.07 -4.01 12.54
C LEU A 404 -15.30 -4.82 12.09
N LEU A 405 -15.25 -6.14 12.24
CA LEU A 405 -16.36 -7.02 11.87
C LEU A 405 -17.59 -6.78 12.75
N PHE A 406 -17.41 -6.61 14.07
CA PHE A 406 -18.52 -6.23 14.95
C PHE A 406 -19.08 -4.85 14.63
N ARG A 407 -18.25 -3.89 14.19
CA ARG A 407 -18.74 -2.58 13.73
C ARG A 407 -19.62 -2.72 12.49
N PHE A 408 -19.24 -3.55 11.53
CA PHE A 408 -20.10 -3.85 10.37
C PHE A 408 -21.42 -4.50 10.79
N VAL A 409 -21.39 -5.51 11.65
CA VAL A 409 -22.62 -6.20 12.10
C VAL A 409 -23.50 -5.29 12.96
N SER A 410 -22.91 -4.40 13.76
CA SER A 410 -23.68 -3.42 14.54
C SER A 410 -24.32 -2.37 13.64
N THR A 411 -23.63 -1.95 12.58
CA THR A 411 -24.12 -0.97 11.61
C THR A 411 -25.15 -1.58 10.67
N TYR A 412 -24.94 -2.82 10.22
CA TYR A 412 -25.79 -3.53 9.27
C TYR A 412 -26.18 -4.92 9.81
N PRO A 413 -27.11 -5.00 10.79
CA PRO A 413 -27.40 -6.25 11.49
C PRO A 413 -27.89 -7.38 10.60
N ALA A 414 -28.58 -7.05 9.50
CA ALA A 414 -29.06 -8.04 8.53
C ALA A 414 -27.91 -8.82 7.87
N LEU A 415 -26.72 -8.22 7.73
CA LEU A 415 -25.58 -8.84 7.05
C LEU A 415 -24.80 -9.83 7.92
N ILE A 416 -25.19 -10.01 9.19
CA ILE A 416 -24.63 -11.05 10.08
C ILE A 416 -24.71 -12.45 9.45
N VAL A 417 -25.73 -12.67 8.61
CA VAL A 417 -25.97 -13.93 7.89
C VAL A 417 -24.79 -14.31 7.00
N VAL A 418 -24.18 -13.32 6.32
CA VAL A 418 -23.02 -13.53 5.44
C VAL A 418 -21.81 -13.99 6.25
N VAL A 419 -21.62 -13.40 7.44
CA VAL A 419 -20.54 -13.77 8.36
C VAL A 419 -20.77 -15.17 8.93
N PHE A 420 -22.01 -15.52 9.27
CA PHE A 420 -22.32 -16.88 9.72
C PHE A 420 -22.12 -17.93 8.63
N GLN A 421 -22.40 -17.61 7.37
CA GLN A 421 -22.14 -18.50 6.24
C GLN A 421 -20.65 -18.78 6.08
N SER A 422 -19.78 -17.76 6.19
CA SER A 422 -18.33 -17.98 6.09
C SER A 422 -17.78 -18.84 7.24
N PHE A 423 -18.44 -18.86 8.40
CA PHE A 423 -18.00 -19.61 9.57
C PHE A 423 -18.62 -21.02 9.69
N HIS A 424 -19.53 -21.39 8.79
CA HIS A 424 -20.27 -22.66 8.82
C HIS A 424 -19.36 -23.88 8.98
N ALA A 425 -18.25 -23.94 8.25
CA ALA A 425 -17.34 -25.11 8.26
C ALA A 425 -16.65 -25.36 9.61
N VAL A 426 -16.65 -24.37 10.52
CA VAL A 426 -15.96 -24.45 11.82
C VAL A 426 -16.92 -24.66 12.98
N MET A 427 -18.24 -24.65 12.72
CA MET A 427 -19.28 -24.80 13.76
C MET A 427 -19.54 -26.25 14.18
N GLU A 428 -18.87 -27.24 13.58
CA GLU A 428 -18.98 -28.65 14.02
C GLU A 428 -18.44 -28.82 15.46
N PRO A 429 -19.24 -29.35 16.40
CA PRO A 429 -18.87 -29.43 17.81
C PRO A 429 -17.63 -30.29 18.05
N ARG A 430 -16.60 -29.69 18.63
CA ARG A 430 -15.37 -30.38 19.04
C ARG A 430 -14.58 -29.53 20.04
N PRO A 431 -13.83 -30.14 20.98
CA PRO A 431 -13.04 -29.42 21.98
C PRO A 431 -11.75 -28.88 21.35
N SER A 432 -11.89 -27.84 20.52
CA SER A 432 -10.76 -27.20 19.82
C SER A 432 -10.84 -25.69 19.98
N TYR A 433 -9.68 -25.05 20.03
CA TYR A 433 -9.58 -23.59 20.05
C TYR A 433 -10.41 -22.93 18.94
N LYS A 434 -10.32 -23.44 17.70
CA LYS A 434 -11.06 -22.89 16.55
C LYS A 434 -12.57 -22.92 16.74
N TRP A 435 -13.10 -23.99 17.33
CA TRP A 435 -14.54 -24.12 17.59
C TRP A 435 -15.00 -23.17 18.69
N PHE A 436 -14.28 -23.12 19.82
CA PHE A 436 -14.62 -22.20 20.91
C PHE A 436 -14.51 -20.73 20.49
N ALA A 437 -13.51 -20.38 19.68
CA ALA A 437 -13.37 -19.03 19.13
C ALA A 437 -14.55 -18.68 18.20
N ALA A 438 -14.93 -19.60 17.30
CA ALA A 438 -16.11 -19.44 16.44
C ALA A 438 -17.39 -19.23 17.27
N ALA A 439 -17.62 -20.11 18.25
CA ALA A 439 -18.80 -20.06 19.10
C ALA A 439 -18.84 -18.78 19.93
N SER A 440 -17.70 -18.35 20.48
CA SER A 440 -17.56 -17.10 21.24
C SER A 440 -17.87 -15.88 20.36
N PHE A 441 -17.35 -15.83 19.13
CA PHE A 441 -17.67 -14.77 18.19
C PHE A 441 -19.17 -14.74 17.87
N VAL A 442 -19.78 -15.89 17.52
CA VAL A 442 -21.21 -15.99 17.21
C VAL A 442 -22.05 -15.54 18.41
N LEU A 443 -21.70 -15.98 19.62
CA LEU A 443 -22.34 -15.55 20.87
C LEU A 443 -22.31 -14.03 21.05
N LYS A 444 -21.15 -13.39 20.81
CA LYS A 444 -21.03 -11.92 20.88
C LYS A 444 -21.84 -11.24 19.79
N ALA A 445 -21.79 -11.74 18.55
CA ALA A 445 -22.50 -11.16 17.41
C ALA A 445 -24.02 -11.24 17.60
N LEU A 446 -24.52 -12.35 18.16
CA LEU A 446 -25.94 -12.51 18.49
C LEU A 446 -26.41 -11.61 19.65
N ARG A 447 -25.50 -11.11 20.49
CA ARG A 447 -25.82 -10.16 21.56
C ARG A 447 -25.83 -8.70 21.10
N LEU A 448 -25.39 -8.41 19.87
CA LEU A 448 -25.44 -7.05 19.34
C LEU A 448 -26.90 -6.58 19.17
N PRO A 449 -27.20 -5.31 19.49
CA PRO A 449 -28.54 -4.77 19.39
C PRO A 449 -29.00 -4.71 17.93
N LEU A 450 -30.31 -4.86 17.71
CA LEU A 450 -30.95 -4.76 16.39
C LEU A 450 -31.61 -3.39 16.17
N THR A 451 -31.23 -2.38 16.95
CA THR A 451 -31.83 -1.03 16.96
C THR A 451 -31.84 -0.38 15.58
N ALA A 452 -30.80 -0.59 14.77
CA ALA A 452 -30.74 -0.08 13.40
C ALA A 452 -31.88 -0.59 12.51
N LEU A 453 -32.43 -1.78 12.78
CA LEU A 453 -33.57 -2.33 12.04
C LEU A 453 -34.92 -1.76 12.54
N SER A 454 -34.99 -1.37 13.82
CA SER A 454 -36.20 -0.82 14.45
C SER A 454 -36.59 0.54 13.87
N GLU A 455 -35.61 1.34 13.45
CA GLU A 455 -35.84 2.65 12.81
C GLU A 455 -36.57 2.50 11.47
N THR A 456 -36.25 1.45 10.69
CA THR A 456 -36.91 1.14 9.41
C THR A 456 -38.35 0.63 9.56
N SER A 457 -38.67 -0.12 10.62
CA SER A 457 -40.03 -0.65 10.84
C SER A 457 -41.08 0.40 11.19
N SER A 458 -40.66 1.63 11.51
CA SER A 458 -41.57 2.71 11.90
C SER A 458 -42.18 3.48 10.73
N ASN A 459 -41.59 3.41 9.53
CA ASN A 459 -41.99 4.23 8.38
C ASN A 459 -42.73 3.47 7.27
N ASP A 460 -42.50 2.16 7.11
CA ASP A 460 -43.23 1.33 6.15
C ASP A 460 -43.93 0.21 6.91
N GLY A 461 -45.27 0.26 6.99
CA GLY A 461 -46.12 -0.72 7.68
C GLY A 461 -46.13 -2.13 7.05
N GLN A 462 -45.06 -2.53 6.37
CA GLN A 462 -44.83 -3.90 5.93
C GLN A 462 -44.18 -4.67 7.09
N TYR A 463 -44.99 -5.51 7.72
CA TYR A 463 -44.51 -6.59 8.57
C TYR A 463 -43.47 -7.39 7.77
N LEU A 464 -42.19 -7.29 8.16
CA LEU A 464 -41.17 -8.22 7.71
C LEU A 464 -41.74 -9.62 7.97
N MET A 465 -41.92 -10.40 6.90
CA MET A 465 -42.36 -11.78 7.02
C MET A 465 -41.46 -12.48 8.07
N GLU A 466 -42.06 -13.21 9.00
CA GLU A 466 -41.33 -13.81 10.13
C GLU A 466 -40.17 -14.73 9.65
N ALA A 467 -40.30 -15.34 8.47
CA ALA A 467 -39.38 -16.32 7.93
C ALA A 467 -37.94 -15.81 7.63
N PRO A 468 -37.70 -14.70 6.91
CA PRO A 468 -36.36 -14.16 6.71
C PRO A 468 -35.68 -13.68 8.01
N LEU A 469 -36.45 -13.18 8.98
CA LEU A 469 -35.92 -12.74 10.28
C LEU A 469 -35.33 -13.88 11.12
N VAL A 470 -35.82 -15.11 10.94
CA VAL A 470 -35.22 -16.30 11.58
C VAL A 470 -33.74 -16.45 11.25
N LYS A 471 -33.29 -16.02 10.06
CA LYS A 471 -31.87 -16.07 9.67
C LYS A 471 -30.99 -15.14 10.51
N LEU A 472 -31.57 -14.11 11.14
CA LEU A 472 -30.88 -13.19 12.05
C LEU A 472 -30.75 -13.74 13.46
N VAL A 473 -31.59 -14.70 13.81
CA VAL A 473 -31.63 -15.36 15.12
C VAL A 473 -30.78 -16.62 15.12
N TRP A 474 -30.87 -17.42 14.06
CA TRP A 474 -30.25 -18.74 13.99
C TRP A 474 -28.97 -18.75 13.11
N PRO A 475 -27.79 -19.11 13.66
CA PRO A 475 -26.57 -19.23 12.87
C PRO A 475 -26.70 -20.32 11.80
N LEU A 476 -26.46 -19.98 10.53
CA LEU A 476 -26.73 -20.83 9.35
C LEU A 476 -25.94 -22.16 9.28
N GLY A 477 -25.09 -22.49 10.26
CA GLY A 477 -24.33 -23.76 10.32
C GLY A 477 -24.63 -24.67 11.51
N MET A 478 -25.53 -24.31 12.41
CA MET A 478 -25.97 -25.22 13.47
C MET A 478 -27.18 -26.01 13.01
N GLN A 479 -26.97 -27.20 12.47
CA GLN A 479 -28.08 -28.11 12.21
C GLN A 479 -28.51 -28.79 13.52
N LYS A 480 -29.76 -29.24 13.59
CA LYS A 480 -30.29 -30.02 14.74
C LYS A 480 -29.35 -31.16 15.15
N LYS A 481 -28.75 -31.84 14.17
CA LYS A 481 -27.81 -32.94 14.40
C LYS A 481 -26.55 -32.47 15.14
N ASP A 482 -26.01 -31.30 14.79
CA ASP A 482 -24.76 -30.78 15.35
C ASP A 482 -25.01 -30.25 16.76
N LEU A 483 -26.14 -29.59 16.98
CA LEU A 483 -26.56 -29.20 18.32
C LEU A 483 -26.77 -30.41 19.24
N SER A 484 -27.44 -31.47 18.76
CA SER A 484 -27.63 -32.70 19.53
C SER A 484 -26.30 -33.34 19.91
N LYS A 485 -25.35 -33.39 18.96
CA LYS A 485 -23.97 -33.86 19.23
C LYS A 485 -23.27 -33.00 20.27
N ALA A 486 -23.44 -31.68 20.22
CA ALA A 486 -22.79 -30.75 21.14
C ALA A 486 -23.31 -30.87 22.58
N VAL A 487 -24.62 -31.01 22.76
CA VAL A 487 -25.26 -31.12 24.08
C VAL A 487 -25.00 -32.50 24.73
N GLN A 488 -24.80 -33.53 23.91
CA GLN A 488 -24.45 -34.89 24.36
C GLN A 488 -22.93 -35.15 24.34
N HIS A 489 -22.13 -34.10 24.14
CA HIS A 489 -20.68 -34.25 24.03
C HIS A 489 -20.06 -34.67 25.37
N THR A 490 -18.99 -35.47 25.32
CA THR A 490 -18.30 -35.95 26.53
C THR A 490 -17.56 -34.85 27.28
N ASP A 491 -17.07 -33.83 26.57
CA ASP A 491 -16.49 -32.61 27.13
C ASP A 491 -17.58 -31.62 27.58
N LEU A 492 -17.62 -31.34 28.88
CA LEU A 492 -18.59 -30.43 29.51
C LEU A 492 -18.48 -28.98 29.02
N LEU A 493 -17.30 -28.53 28.58
CA LEU A 493 -17.12 -27.18 28.06
C LEU A 493 -17.81 -27.02 26.70
N VAL A 494 -17.80 -28.08 25.88
CA VAL A 494 -18.56 -28.14 24.62
C VAL A 494 -20.07 -28.08 24.92
N VAL A 495 -20.54 -28.85 25.91
CA VAL A 495 -21.94 -28.83 26.35
C VAL A 495 -22.34 -27.43 26.84
N HIS A 496 -21.56 -26.84 27.74
CA HIS A 496 -21.81 -25.50 28.29
C HIS A 496 -21.89 -24.44 27.17
N THR A 497 -20.95 -24.45 26.23
CA THR A 497 -20.90 -23.49 25.12
C THR A 497 -22.13 -23.64 24.21
N ALA A 498 -22.55 -24.87 23.92
CA ALA A 498 -23.74 -25.13 23.11
C ALA A 498 -25.04 -24.68 23.80
N LEU A 499 -25.18 -24.94 25.10
CA LEU A 499 -26.33 -24.48 25.88
C LEU A 499 -26.39 -22.95 25.99
N ASN A 500 -25.23 -22.29 26.19
CA ASN A 500 -25.15 -20.83 26.20
C ASN A 500 -25.54 -20.23 24.84
N LEU A 501 -25.13 -20.88 23.74
CA LEU A 501 -25.52 -20.47 22.40
C LEU A 501 -27.03 -20.59 22.17
N LEU A 502 -27.66 -21.68 22.62
CA LEU A 502 -29.11 -21.81 22.60
C LEU A 502 -29.82 -20.73 23.41
N LEU A 503 -29.33 -20.45 24.62
CA LEU A 503 -29.89 -19.40 25.47
C LEU A 503 -29.86 -18.04 24.76
N VAL A 504 -28.72 -17.66 24.17
CA VAL A 504 -28.58 -16.39 23.45
C VAL A 504 -29.48 -16.33 22.22
N VAL A 505 -29.60 -17.42 21.47
CA VAL A 505 -30.51 -17.54 20.33
C VAL A 505 -31.96 -17.31 20.78
N LEU A 506 -32.39 -17.97 21.86
CA LEU A 506 -33.75 -17.81 22.41
C LEU A 506 -33.99 -16.38 22.91
N MET A 507 -33.02 -15.76 23.58
CA MET A 507 -33.11 -14.36 24.01
C MET A 507 -33.23 -13.41 22.83
N ARG A 508 -32.45 -13.63 21.76
CA ARG A 508 -32.51 -12.81 20.54
C ARG A 508 -33.83 -13.00 19.79
N ALA A 509 -34.37 -14.22 19.76
CA ALA A 509 -35.70 -14.49 19.22
C ALA A 509 -36.78 -13.72 19.99
N ALA A 510 -36.72 -13.75 21.33
CA ALA A 510 -37.65 -13.04 22.19
C ALA A 510 -37.55 -11.51 22.08
N ALA A 511 -36.41 -10.97 21.63
CA ALA A 511 -36.25 -9.54 21.38
C ALA A 511 -36.77 -9.09 20.00
N LEU A 512 -37.06 -10.04 19.10
CA LEU A 512 -37.58 -9.79 17.75
C LEU A 512 -39.08 -10.05 17.61
N MET A 513 -39.66 -10.80 18.55
CA MET A 513 -41.11 -10.98 18.74
C MET A 513 -41.63 -9.90 19.68
#